data_AF-A0A6A4Y7H9-F1
#
_entry.id   AF-A0A6A4Y7H9-F1
#
_cell.length_a   1.000
_cell.length_b   1.000
_cell.length_c   1.000
_cell.angle_alpha   90.00
_cell.angle_beta   90.00
_cell.angle_gamma   90.00
#
_symmetry.space_group_name_H-M   'P 1'
#
loop_
_entity.id
_entity.type
_entity.pdbx_description
1 polymer ?
#
loop_
_entity_poly.entity_id
_entity_poly.type
_entity_poly.pdbx_seq_one_letter_code
_entity_poly.pdbx_strand_id
1 'polypeptide(L)'
;HGTCSGLSAVDYVSSAIATQKYIGTPDVISKNAGRNNVLAGDIRTAYGSDYVALICKGSNHALSEVRTCYSSDLQNQIPCPSSVLKQDNCGKQRGSKVSVYSF
;
A
#
# COMPACT_ATOMS: atom_id res chain seq x y z
N HIS A 1 -10.60 11.18 -8.66
CA HIS A 1 -9.13 11.22 -8.91
C HIS A 1 -8.79 11.22 -10.40
N GLY A 2 -9.35 10.32 -11.22
CA GLY A 2 -9.00 10.22 -12.65
C GLY A 2 -9.06 11.52 -13.47
N THR A 3 -10.05 12.37 -13.27
CA THR A 3 -10.20 13.66 -14.01
C THR A 3 -9.08 14.67 -13.76
N CYS A 4 -8.33 14.53 -12.66
CA CYS A 4 -7.19 15.41 -12.35
C CYS A 4 -5.85 14.87 -12.86
N SER A 5 -5.83 13.68 -13.48
CA SER A 5 -4.59 13.00 -13.89
C SER A 5 -4.03 13.48 -15.24
N GLY A 6 -4.84 14.18 -16.04
CA GLY A 6 -4.50 14.51 -17.42
C GLY A 6 -4.64 13.33 -18.40
N LEU A 7 -4.99 12.13 -17.92
CA LEU A 7 -5.26 10.94 -18.75
C LEU A 7 -6.72 10.87 -19.20
N SER A 8 -6.96 10.20 -20.32
CA SER A 8 -8.32 9.78 -20.68
C SER A 8 -8.87 8.78 -19.64
N ALA A 9 -10.18 8.59 -19.58
CA ALA A 9 -10.79 7.64 -18.65
C ALA A 9 -10.29 6.20 -18.87
N VAL A 10 -10.12 5.80 -20.14
CA VAL A 10 -9.64 4.46 -20.51
C VAL A 10 -8.17 4.29 -20.12
N ASP A 11 -7.33 5.28 -20.41
CA ASP A 11 -5.91 5.21 -20.07
C ASP A 11 -5.70 5.22 -18.56
N TYR A 12 -6.44 6.04 -17.82
CA TYR A 12 -6.36 6.07 -16.35
C TYR A 12 -6.65 4.69 -15.73
N VAL A 13 -7.73 4.03 -16.15
CA VAL A 13 -8.10 2.71 -15.63
C VAL A 13 -7.12 1.64 -16.12
N SER A 14 -6.70 1.69 -17.39
CA SER A 14 -5.77 0.72 -17.97
C SER A 14 -4.40 0.78 -17.30
N SER A 15 -3.88 1.98 -17.07
CA SER A 15 -2.62 2.18 -16.34
C SER A 15 -2.73 1.69 -14.90
N ALA A 16 -3.82 1.99 -14.19
CA ALA A 16 -4.02 1.48 -12.82
C ALA A 16 -4.04 -0.06 -12.77
N ILE A 17 -4.69 -0.72 -13.73
CA ILE A 17 -4.69 -2.19 -13.85
C ILE A 17 -3.28 -2.71 -14.14
N ALA A 18 -2.55 -2.09 -15.07
CA ALA A 18 -1.19 -2.49 -15.42
C ALA A 18 -0.24 -2.37 -14.21
N THR A 19 -0.30 -1.25 -13.51
CA THR A 19 0.43 -1.00 -12.27
C THR A 19 0.09 -2.06 -11.21
N GLN A 20 -1.19 -2.37 -10.99
CA GLN A 20 -1.60 -3.40 -10.03
C GLN A 20 -1.07 -4.80 -10.40
N LYS A 21 -1.06 -5.16 -11.69
CA LYS A 21 -0.51 -6.45 -12.16
C LYS A 21 1.01 -6.52 -11.98
N TYR A 22 1.70 -5.40 -12.15
CA TYR A 22 3.15 -5.32 -11.99
C TYR A 22 3.58 -5.47 -10.53
N ILE A 23 2.92 -4.77 -9.60
CA ILE A 23 3.28 -4.80 -8.17
C ILE A 23 2.75 -6.08 -7.51
N GLY A 24 1.51 -6.44 -7.81
CA GLY A 24 0.78 -7.50 -7.13
C GLY A 24 0.56 -7.22 -5.63
N THR A 25 0.11 -8.26 -4.92
CA THR A 25 0.08 -8.28 -3.46
C THR A 25 1.23 -9.14 -2.98
N PRO A 26 2.24 -8.59 -2.28
CA PRO A 26 3.39 -9.34 -1.81
C PRO A 26 3.03 -10.50 -0.88
N ASP A 27 3.88 -11.52 -0.88
CA ASP A 27 3.72 -12.74 -0.09
C ASP A 27 3.52 -12.50 1.40
N VAL A 28 4.14 -11.46 1.96
CA VAL A 28 3.98 -11.08 3.38
C VAL A 28 2.51 -10.76 3.71
N ILE A 29 1.72 -10.30 2.75
CA ILE A 29 0.26 -10.12 2.89
C ILE A 29 -0.46 -11.40 2.46
N SER A 30 -0.26 -11.85 1.22
CA SER A 30 -1.08 -12.91 0.60
C SER A 30 -1.01 -14.25 1.34
N LYS A 31 0.18 -14.64 1.83
CA LYS A 31 0.37 -15.90 2.59
C LYS A 31 0.02 -15.77 4.07
N ASN A 32 -0.31 -14.57 4.55
CA ASN A 32 -0.69 -14.33 5.94
C ASN A 32 -2.14 -13.85 6.09
N ALA A 33 -2.97 -13.97 5.05
CA ALA A 33 -4.40 -13.73 5.16
C ALA A 33 -5.02 -14.51 6.33
N GLY A 34 -5.83 -13.84 7.14
CA GLY A 34 -6.45 -14.39 8.35
C GLY A 34 -5.56 -14.37 9.60
N ARG A 35 -4.29 -13.98 9.50
CA ARG A 35 -3.38 -13.88 10.65
C ARG A 35 -3.46 -12.51 11.32
N ASN A 36 -3.22 -12.47 12.64
CA ASN A 36 -3.36 -11.27 13.47
C ASN A 36 -2.02 -10.72 14.03
N ASN A 37 -0.88 -11.18 13.50
CA ASN A 37 0.44 -10.92 14.09
C ASN A 37 1.54 -10.66 13.05
N VAL A 38 1.19 -10.13 11.87
CA VAL A 38 2.15 -9.83 10.80
C VAL A 38 2.91 -8.54 11.13
N LEU A 39 4.24 -8.53 10.96
CA LEU A 39 5.06 -7.36 11.23
C LEU A 39 4.78 -6.25 10.20
N ALA A 40 4.41 -5.06 10.67
CA ALA A 40 4.18 -3.90 9.82
C ALA A 40 5.46 -3.48 9.08
N GLY A 41 6.62 -3.68 9.70
CA GLY A 41 7.94 -3.42 9.09
C GLY A 41 8.16 -4.26 7.82
N ASP A 42 7.88 -5.55 7.88
CA ASP A 42 8.08 -6.48 6.74
C ASP A 42 7.17 -6.11 5.56
N ILE A 43 5.94 -5.66 5.85
CA ILE A 43 5.02 -5.15 4.82
C ILE A 43 5.62 -3.89 4.18
N ARG A 44 6.14 -2.93 4.95
CA ARG A 44 6.79 -1.74 4.39
C ARG A 44 8.00 -2.08 3.53
N THR A 45 8.84 -3.01 4.00
CA THR A 45 10.01 -3.49 3.26
C THR A 45 9.62 -4.11 1.92
N ALA A 46 8.52 -4.87 1.87
CA ALA A 46 8.05 -5.49 0.63
C ALA A 46 7.61 -4.49 -0.46
N TYR A 47 7.22 -3.27 -0.07
CA TYR A 47 6.82 -2.19 -0.99
C TYR A 47 7.87 -1.07 -1.14
N GLY A 48 8.99 -1.13 -0.41
CA GLY A 48 9.98 -0.06 -0.29
C GLY A 48 9.60 0.96 0.79
N SER A 49 10.36 1.03 1.88
CA SER A 49 9.97 1.74 3.12
C SER A 49 9.59 3.22 2.96
N ASP A 50 10.26 3.98 2.08
CA ASP A 50 9.96 5.40 1.82
C ASP A 50 8.88 5.60 0.73
N TYR A 51 8.37 4.50 0.18
CA TYR A 51 7.47 4.47 -0.97
C TYR A 51 6.05 4.05 -0.59
N VAL A 52 5.78 3.87 0.72
CA VAL A 52 4.55 3.26 1.22
C VAL A 52 4.08 3.86 2.54
N ALA A 53 2.76 4.01 2.67
CA ALA A 53 2.07 4.26 3.93
C ALA A 53 1.05 3.14 4.20
N LEU A 54 1.11 2.54 5.38
CA LEU A 54 0.17 1.50 5.79
C LEU A 54 -0.99 2.09 6.58
N ILE A 55 -2.22 1.77 6.16
CA ILE A 55 -3.44 2.23 6.84
C ILE A 55 -4.10 1.05 7.53
N CYS A 56 -4.21 1.16 8.85
CA CYS A 56 -4.85 0.20 9.73
C CYS A 56 -6.15 0.77 10.30
N LYS A 57 -7.15 -0.10 10.47
CA LYS A 57 -8.48 0.24 11.00
C LYS A 57 -9.00 -0.86 11.91
N GLY A 58 -10.01 -0.54 12.71
CA GLY A 58 -10.69 -1.48 13.61
C GLY A 58 -9.94 -1.74 14.91
N SER A 59 -10.60 -2.43 15.83
CA SER A 59 -10.08 -2.76 17.16
C SER A 59 -8.93 -3.76 17.14
N ASN A 60 -8.84 -4.60 16.11
CA ASN A 60 -7.77 -5.57 15.89
C ASN A 60 -6.57 -4.99 15.10
N HIS A 61 -6.56 -3.67 14.87
CA HIS A 61 -5.51 -2.96 14.15
C HIS A 61 -5.18 -3.63 12.80
N ALA A 62 -6.22 -3.95 12.04
CA ALA A 62 -6.07 -4.68 10.79
C ALA A 62 -5.65 -3.77 9.64
N LEU A 63 -4.77 -4.29 8.78
CA LEU A 63 -4.35 -3.67 7.54
C LEU A 63 -5.56 -3.50 6.62
N SER A 64 -5.95 -2.25 6.40
CA SER A 64 -7.08 -1.87 5.54
C SER A 64 -6.60 -1.43 4.16
N GLU A 65 -5.47 -0.72 4.08
CA GLU A 65 -4.95 -0.20 2.81
C GLU A 65 -3.41 -0.18 2.84
N VAL A 66 -2.82 -0.39 1.67
CA VAL A 66 -1.41 -0.08 1.38
C VAL A 66 -1.41 1.05 0.36
N ARG A 67 -0.85 2.20 0.72
CA ARG A 67 -0.79 3.37 -0.17
C ARG A 67 0.63 3.55 -0.69
N THR A 68 0.83 3.32 -1.99
CA THR A 68 2.09 3.53 -2.70
C THR A 68 1.99 4.72 -3.65
N CYS A 69 3.14 5.29 -4.03
CA CYS A 69 3.22 6.47 -4.88
C CYS A 69 3.93 6.18 -6.20
N TYR A 70 3.43 6.77 -7.28
CA TYR A 70 3.94 6.60 -8.63
C TYR A 70 4.15 7.97 -9.30
N SER A 71 5.04 7.99 -10.29
CA SER A 71 5.16 9.10 -11.22
C SER A 71 3.82 9.38 -11.91
N SER A 72 3.65 10.60 -12.43
CA SER A 72 2.39 11.03 -13.06
C SER A 72 2.01 10.22 -14.30
N ASP A 73 3.01 9.62 -14.96
CA ASP A 73 2.83 8.69 -16.08
C ASP A 73 2.53 7.25 -15.63
N LEU A 74 2.52 6.99 -14.31
CA LEU A 74 2.25 5.71 -13.65
C LEU A 74 3.26 4.60 -13.97
N GLN A 75 4.42 4.93 -14.56
CA GLN A 75 5.42 3.95 -14.99
C GLN A 75 6.39 3.55 -13.86
N ASN A 76 6.69 4.47 -12.95
CA ASN A 76 7.72 4.26 -11.94
C ASN A 76 7.15 4.49 -10.53
N GLN A 77 7.49 3.60 -9.60
CA GLN A 77 7.25 3.87 -8.19
C GLN A 77 8.23 4.96 -7.72
N ILE A 78 7.73 5.92 -6.95
CA ILE A 78 8.51 7.05 -6.43
C ILE A 78 8.33 7.16 -4.91
N PRO A 79 9.28 7.79 -4.19
CA PRO A 79 9.10 8.07 -2.77
C PRO A 79 7.80 8.84 -2.53
N CYS A 80 7.06 8.45 -1.50
CA CYS A 80 5.81 9.14 -1.19
C CYS A 80 6.08 10.51 -0.56
N PRO A 81 5.28 11.54 -0.90
CA PRO A 81 5.40 12.83 -0.23
C PRO A 81 5.09 12.70 1.26
N SER A 82 5.65 13.60 2.06
CA SER A 82 5.51 13.55 3.53
C SER A 82 4.04 13.58 3.99
N SER A 83 3.15 14.21 3.22
CA SER A 83 1.70 14.24 3.48
C SER A 83 1.05 12.85 3.41
N VAL A 84 1.56 11.94 2.58
CA VAL A 84 1.11 10.54 2.49
C VAL A 84 1.78 9.70 3.58
N LEU A 85 3.09 9.85 3.77
CA LEU A 85 3.84 9.09 4.80
C LEU A 85 3.38 9.37 6.24
N LYS A 86 2.82 10.56 6.49
CA LYS A 86 2.21 10.93 7.78
C LYS A 86 0.85 10.28 8.03
N GLN A 87 0.21 9.72 7.01
CA GLN A 87 -1.07 9.01 7.15
C GLN A 87 -0.88 7.57 7.62
N ASP A 88 0.36 7.05 7.59
CA ASP A 88 0.67 5.74 8.12
C ASP A 88 0.34 5.67 9.63
N ASN A 89 -0.56 4.76 9.99
CA ASN A 89 -1.03 4.59 11.36
C ASN A 89 -0.92 3.13 11.86
N CYS A 90 -0.23 2.24 11.14
CA CYS A 90 -0.06 0.83 11.49
C CYS A 90 1.07 0.56 12.51
N GLY A 91 1.49 1.58 13.26
CA GLY A 91 2.64 1.52 14.16
C GLY A 91 4.00 1.53 13.41
N LYS A 92 4.88 2.47 13.81
CA LYS A 92 6.23 2.64 13.21
C LYS A 92 7.35 2.03 14.06
N GLN A 93 7.01 1.39 15.18
CA GLN A 93 8.00 0.75 16.05
C GLN A 93 8.44 -0.60 15.44
N ARG A 94 9.70 -0.99 15.69
CA ARG A 94 10.33 -2.20 15.11
C ARG A 94 9.57 -3.51 15.36
N GLY A 95 8.65 -3.55 16.33
CA GLY A 95 7.81 -4.72 16.65
C GLY A 95 6.30 -4.54 16.42
N SER A 96 5.87 -3.45 15.77
CA SER A 96 4.44 -3.22 15.49
C SER A 96 3.88 -4.33 14.60
N LYS A 97 2.75 -4.90 15.03
CA LYS A 97 2.06 -6.00 14.35
C LYS A 97 0.67 -5.56 13.91
N VAL A 98 0.22 -6.11 12.79
CA VAL A 98 -1.10 -5.84 12.21
C VAL A 98 -1.81 -7.16 11.93
N SER A 99 -3.14 -7.08 11.89
CA SER A 99 -3.97 -8.17 11.37
C SER A 99 -4.13 -8.05 9.87
N VAL A 100 -4.14 -9.17 9.14
CA VAL A 100 -4.46 -9.22 7.71
C VAL A 100 -5.77 -9.97 7.57
N TYR A 101 -6.80 -9.30 7.04
CA TYR A 101 -8.11 -9.94 6.85
C TYR A 101 -8.04 -11.10 5.86
N SER A 102 -8.85 -12.12 6.09
CA SER A 102 -9.27 -13.11 5.09
C SER A 102 -10.75 -12.88 4.81
N PHE A 103 -11.14 -12.90 3.54
CA PHE A 103 -12.53 -12.77 3.08
C PHE A 103 -13.00 -14.12 2.52
#